data_AF-A0A3D0R8G9-F1
#
_entry.id   AF-A0A3D0R8G9-F1
#
_cell.length_a   1.000
_cell.length_b   1.000
_cell.length_c   1.000
_cell.angle_alpha   90.00
_cell.angle_beta   90.00
_cell.angle_gamma   90.00
#
_symmetry.space_group_name_H-M   'P 1'
#
loop_
_entity.id
_entity.type
_entity.pdbx_description
1 polymer ?
#
loop_
_entity_poly.entity_id
_entity_poly.type
_entity_poly.pdbx_seq_one_letter_code
_entity_poly.pdbx_strand_id
1 'polypeptide(L)'
;LVLVGEDSISAEMVEAELAAMRPEDAPPLESDSLSQSVDQHIRRYFETLNGAMPPQGLHARVLREVEYPLIIATLEITRGNQVKAADILGINRNTLRKRIRELGIWSGRQA
;
A
#
# COMPACT_ATOMS: atom_id res chain seq x y z
N LEU A 1 10.04 26.97 -7.35
CA LEU A 1 10.64 26.70 -6.02
C LEU A 1 11.51 27.88 -5.64
N VAL A 2 10.93 28.81 -4.88
CA VAL A 2 11.68 29.92 -4.28
C VAL A 2 12.37 29.35 -3.05
N LEU A 3 13.70 29.43 -2.99
CA LEU A 3 14.46 29.10 -1.78
C LEU A 3 14.41 30.33 -0.88
N VAL A 4 13.76 30.22 0.28
CA VAL A 4 13.77 31.29 1.28
C VAL A 4 15.00 31.09 2.17
N GLY A 5 15.82 32.13 2.30
CA GLY A 5 17.12 32.10 2.97
C GLY A 5 17.06 32.18 4.50
N GLU A 6 15.98 31.70 5.12
CA GLU A 6 15.79 31.72 6.58
C GLU A 6 15.94 30.32 7.16
N ASP A 7 16.69 30.20 8.27
CA ASP A 7 17.01 28.92 8.93
C ASP A 7 15.83 28.33 9.74
N SER A 8 14.65 28.97 9.72
CA SER A 8 13.47 28.52 10.45
C SER A 8 12.17 28.76 9.67
N ILE A 9 11.36 27.70 9.51
CA ILE A 9 10.05 27.76 8.86
C ILE A 9 8.98 27.98 9.94
N SER A 10 8.32 29.15 9.96
CA SER A 10 7.23 29.47 10.88
C SER A 10 5.88 28.91 10.39
N ALA A 11 4.94 28.66 11.32
CA ALA A 11 3.62 28.13 10.96
C ALA A 11 2.84 29.08 10.02
N GLU A 12 2.96 30.38 10.23
CA GLU A 12 2.35 31.42 9.37
C GLU A 12 2.89 31.37 7.93
N MET A 13 4.19 31.05 7.78
CA MET A 13 4.82 30.91 6.47
C MET A 13 4.30 29.68 5.73
N VAL A 14 4.11 28.56 6.43
CA VAL A 14 3.49 27.36 5.86
C VAL A 14 2.06 27.65 5.42
N GLU A 15 1.28 28.34 6.26
CA GLU A 15 -0.12 28.64 5.99
C GLU A 15 -0.30 29.62 4.82
N ALA A 16 0.59 30.61 4.69
CA ALA A 16 0.62 31.54 3.56
C ALA A 16 0.95 30.85 2.23
N GLU A 17 1.92 29.93 2.21
CA GLU A 17 2.27 29.15 1.02
C GLU A 17 1.16 28.15 0.66
N LEU A 18 0.55 27.50 1.66
CA LEU A 18 -0.55 26.57 1.45
C LEU A 18 -1.81 27.28 0.93
N ALA A 19 -2.08 28.51 1.39
CA ALA A 19 -3.16 29.35 0.89
C ALA A 19 -2.88 29.89 -0.52
N ALA A 20 -1.60 30.04 -0.89
CA ALA A 20 -1.17 30.43 -2.23
C ALA A 20 -1.26 29.27 -3.24
N MET A 21 -1.21 28.00 -2.78
CA MET A 21 -1.50 26.84 -3.62
C MET A 21 -2.99 26.79 -3.97
N ARG A 22 -3.30 26.97 -5.26
CA ARG A 22 -4.67 26.77 -5.75
C ARG A 22 -4.94 25.27 -5.89
N PRO A 23 -6.15 24.78 -5.57
CA PRO A 23 -6.52 23.38 -5.82
C PRO A 23 -6.42 22.98 -7.31
N GLU A 24 -6.46 23.97 -8.21
CA GLU A 24 -6.27 23.84 -9.66
C GLU A 24 -4.81 23.49 -10.05
N ASP A 25 -3.83 23.87 -9.22
CA ASP A 25 -2.39 23.60 -9.43
C ASP A 25 -1.98 22.24 -8.84
N ALA A 26 -2.91 21.54 -8.18
CA ALA A 26 -2.67 20.17 -7.75
C ALA A 26 -2.54 19.32 -9.02
N PRO A 27 -1.41 18.58 -9.19
CA PRO A 27 -1.32 17.63 -10.28
C PRO A 27 -2.54 16.70 -10.20
N PRO A 28 -3.13 16.31 -11.35
CA PRO A 28 -4.21 15.34 -11.35
C PRO A 28 -3.82 14.18 -10.45
N LEU A 29 -4.73 13.74 -9.58
CA LEU A 29 -4.58 12.48 -8.87
C LEU A 29 -4.71 11.37 -9.93
N GLU A 30 -3.66 11.17 -10.71
CA GLU A 30 -3.51 9.97 -11.52
C GLU A 30 -3.37 8.83 -10.51
N SER A 31 -4.48 8.12 -10.27
CA SER A 31 -4.40 6.85 -9.58
C SER A 31 -3.66 5.90 -10.50
N ASP A 32 -2.34 5.79 -10.33
CA ASP A 32 -1.56 4.75 -10.96
C ASP A 32 -2.27 3.40 -10.77
N SER A 33 -2.35 2.61 -11.83
CA SER A 33 -2.85 1.25 -11.72
C SER A 33 -2.00 0.47 -10.70
N LEU A 34 -2.58 -0.51 -10.01
CA LEU A 34 -1.83 -1.37 -9.08
C LEU A 34 -0.56 -1.94 -9.73
N SER A 35 -0.64 -2.31 -11.01
CA SER A 35 0.50 -2.79 -11.78
C SER A 35 1.64 -1.77 -11.89
N GLN A 36 1.33 -0.49 -12.14
CA GLN A 36 2.33 0.59 -12.20
C GLN A 36 2.94 0.86 -10.82
N SER A 37 2.12 0.90 -9.77
CA SER A 37 2.63 1.10 -8.41
C SER A 37 3.56 -0.04 -7.97
N VAL A 38 3.22 -1.28 -8.31
CA VAL A 38 4.07 -2.45 -8.02
C VAL A 38 5.36 -2.42 -8.84
N ASP A 39 5.31 -2.12 -10.13
CA ASP A 39 6.52 -1.99 -10.97
C ASP A 39 7.47 -0.91 -10.43
N GLN A 40 6.94 0.29 -10.12
CA GLN A 40 7.75 1.38 -9.57
C GLN A 40 8.34 1.02 -8.19
N HIS A 41 7.59 0.31 -7.35
CA HIS A 41 8.09 -0.17 -6.06
C HIS A 41 9.23 -1.19 -6.23
N ILE A 42 9.07 -2.17 -7.11
CA ILE A 42 10.09 -3.21 -7.37
C ILE A 42 11.36 -2.59 -7.96
N ARG A 43 11.24 -1.65 -8.91
CA ARG A 43 12.39 -0.94 -9.49
C ARG A 43 13.20 -0.20 -8.43
N ARG A 44 12.52 0.60 -7.61
CA ARG A 44 13.16 1.31 -6.49
C ARG A 44 13.85 0.34 -5.55
N TYR A 45 13.21 -0.78 -5.20
CA TYR A 45 13.84 -1.80 -4.37
C TYR A 45 15.14 -2.35 -5.00
N PHE A 46 15.16 -2.66 -6.29
CA PHE A 46 16.38 -3.13 -6.95
C PHE A 46 17.46 -2.07 -7.07
N GLU A 47 17.11 -0.80 -7.25
CA GLU A 47 18.07 0.32 -7.23
C GLU A 47 18.77 0.41 -5.87
N THR A 48 18.05 0.21 -4.76
CA THR A 48 18.66 0.24 -3.41
C THR A 48 19.68 -0.87 -3.15
N LEU A 49 19.64 -1.96 -3.92
CA LEU A 49 20.58 -3.07 -3.75
C LEU A 49 21.98 -2.73 -4.28
N ASN A 50 22.17 -1.62 -5.02
CA ASN A 50 23.48 -1.15 -5.51
C ASN A 50 24.31 -2.25 -6.21
N GLY A 51 23.67 -3.09 -7.03
CA GLY A 51 24.32 -4.19 -7.75
C GLY A 51 24.40 -5.51 -6.98
N ALA A 52 23.94 -5.57 -5.72
CA ALA A 52 23.76 -6.81 -5.00
C ALA A 52 22.52 -7.58 -5.48
N MET A 53 22.56 -8.91 -5.35
CA MET A 53 21.41 -9.76 -5.67
C MET A 53 20.39 -9.75 -4.51
N PRO A 54 19.09 -9.71 -4.81
CA PRO A 54 18.07 -9.82 -3.78
C PRO A 54 18.14 -11.19 -3.09
N PRO A 55 17.81 -11.28 -1.79
CA PRO A 55 17.75 -12.55 -1.09
C PRO A 55 16.68 -13.45 -1.69
N GLN A 56 16.93 -14.77 -1.67
CA GLN A 56 16.02 -15.78 -2.19
C GLN A 56 14.59 -15.65 -1.63
N GLY A 57 13.60 -16.10 -2.39
CA GLY A 57 12.20 -16.05 -1.98
C GLY A 57 11.51 -14.69 -2.22
N LEU A 58 12.06 -13.83 -3.08
CA LEU A 58 11.46 -12.52 -3.42
C LEU A 58 10.00 -12.66 -3.86
N HIS A 59 9.68 -13.60 -4.75
CA HIS A 59 8.30 -13.85 -5.19
C HIS A 59 7.34 -14.09 -4.01
N ALA A 60 7.73 -14.92 -3.05
CA ALA A 60 6.90 -15.20 -1.88
C ALA A 60 6.75 -13.98 -0.94
N ARG A 61 7.79 -13.13 -0.83
CA ARG A 61 7.72 -11.87 -0.09
C ARG A 61 6.75 -10.89 -0.74
N VAL A 62 6.89 -10.65 -2.04
CA VAL A 62 5.98 -9.75 -2.78
C VAL A 62 4.56 -10.27 -2.75
N LEU A 63 4.36 -11.58 -2.96
CA LEU A 63 3.03 -12.17 -2.90
C LEU A 63 2.38 -11.98 -1.53
N ARG A 64 3.14 -12.10 -0.43
CA ARG A 64 2.66 -11.85 0.93
C ARG A 64 2.23 -10.39 1.13
N GLU A 65 3.04 -9.44 0.66
CA GLU A 65 2.75 -7.98 0.74
C GLU A 65 1.48 -7.60 -0.01
N VAL A 66 1.14 -8.31 -1.09
CA VAL A 66 -0.08 -8.06 -1.87
C VAL A 66 -1.28 -8.83 -1.31
N GLU A 67 -1.11 -10.11 -0.95
CA GLU A 67 -2.21 -10.95 -0.45
C GLU A 67 -2.72 -10.49 0.91
N TYR A 68 -1.86 -10.00 1.80
CA TYR A 68 -2.26 -9.53 3.13
C TYR A 68 -3.32 -8.42 3.08
N PRO A 69 -3.07 -7.25 2.45
CA PRO A 69 -4.05 -6.17 2.40
C PRO A 69 -5.30 -6.56 1.61
N LEU A 70 -5.15 -7.35 0.53
CA LEU A 70 -6.29 -7.83 -0.26
C LEU A 70 -7.25 -8.70 0.58
N ILE A 71 -6.70 -9.64 1.35
CA ILE A 71 -7.50 -10.54 2.20
C ILE A 71 -8.11 -9.78 3.37
N ILE A 72 -7.36 -8.90 4.04
CA ILE A 72 -7.88 -8.07 5.14
C ILE A 72 -9.05 -7.22 4.66
N ALA A 73 -8.87 -6.43 3.59
CA ALA A 73 -9.92 -5.58 3.05
C ALA A 73 -11.16 -6.41 2.71
N THR A 74 -10.99 -7.57 2.08
CA THR A 74 -12.12 -8.45 1.74
C THR A 74 -12.81 -9.02 2.98
N LEU A 75 -12.08 -9.37 4.03
CA LEU A 75 -12.66 -9.82 5.29
C LEU A 75 -13.44 -8.68 5.98
N GLU A 76 -12.98 -7.43 5.89
CA GLU A 76 -13.69 -6.27 6.46
C GLU A 76 -15.04 -6.03 5.80
N ILE A 77 -15.09 -5.92 4.46
CA ILE A 77 -16.36 -5.75 3.72
C ILE A 77 -17.32 -6.95 3.90
N THR A 78 -16.78 -8.14 4.16
CA THR A 78 -17.60 -9.34 4.44
C THR A 78 -17.87 -9.57 5.93
N ARG A 79 -17.43 -8.67 6.81
CA ARG A 79 -17.56 -8.76 8.29
C ARG A 79 -17.04 -10.08 8.85
N GLY A 80 -15.91 -10.55 8.34
CA GLY A 80 -15.26 -11.80 8.72
C GLY A 80 -15.88 -13.07 8.13
N ASN A 81 -16.89 -12.96 7.24
CA ASN A 81 -17.47 -14.13 6.59
C ASN A 81 -16.53 -14.69 5.52
N GLN A 82 -15.72 -15.68 5.93
CA GLN A 82 -14.74 -16.34 5.06
C GLN A 82 -15.34 -17.04 3.84
N VAL A 83 -16.61 -17.46 3.86
CA VAL A 83 -17.25 -18.07 2.69
C VAL A 83 -17.48 -16.98 1.63
N LYS A 84 -18.14 -15.88 2.02
CA LYS A 84 -18.36 -14.73 1.12
C LYS A 84 -17.05 -14.11 0.67
N ALA A 85 -16.05 -14.01 1.54
CA ALA A 85 -14.75 -13.48 1.17
C ALA A 85 -14.05 -14.37 0.13
N ALA A 86 -14.14 -15.69 0.27
CA ALA A 86 -13.58 -16.63 -0.71
C ALA A 86 -14.30 -16.50 -2.06
N ASP A 87 -15.62 -16.31 -2.05
CA ASP A 87 -16.41 -16.08 -3.26
C ASP A 87 -16.01 -14.77 -3.97
N ILE A 88 -15.84 -13.67 -3.23
CA ILE A 88 -15.38 -12.38 -3.78
C ILE A 88 -13.97 -12.49 -4.35
N LEU A 89 -13.07 -13.17 -3.64
CA LEU A 89 -11.69 -13.39 -4.09
C LEU A 89 -11.59 -14.40 -5.24
N GLY A 90 -12.66 -15.16 -5.52
CA GLY A 90 -12.65 -16.21 -6.55
C GLY A 90 -11.76 -17.40 -6.22
N ILE A 91 -11.54 -17.68 -4.93
CA ILE A 91 -10.68 -18.79 -4.48
C ILE A 91 -11.45 -19.79 -3.62
N ASN A 92 -10.96 -21.01 -3.52
CA ASN A 92 -11.54 -21.99 -2.61
C ASN A 92 -11.43 -21.52 -1.15
N ARG A 93 -12.51 -21.65 -0.36
CA ARG A 93 -12.54 -21.32 1.07
C ARG A 93 -11.40 -21.97 1.88
N ASN A 94 -11.03 -23.21 1.58
CA ASN A 94 -9.93 -23.90 2.24
C ASN A 94 -8.58 -23.24 1.93
N THR A 95 -8.41 -22.76 0.69
CA THR A 95 -7.25 -21.96 0.29
C THR A 95 -7.22 -20.63 1.05
N LEU A 96 -8.33 -19.90 1.12
CA LEU A 96 -8.43 -18.67 1.91
C LEU A 96 -8.05 -18.92 3.38
N ARG A 97 -8.62 -19.97 4.00
CA ARG A 97 -8.30 -20.33 5.39
C ARG A 97 -6.82 -20.68 5.58
N LYS A 98 -6.18 -21.32 4.59
CA LYS A 98 -4.75 -21.61 4.62
C LYS A 98 -3.95 -20.30 4.57
N ARG A 99 -4.28 -19.40 3.63
CA ARG A 99 -3.64 -18.09 3.48
C ARG A 99 -3.78 -17.24 4.74
N ILE A 100 -4.96 -17.13 5.33
CA ILE A 100 -5.20 -16.40 6.59
C ILE A 100 -4.24 -16.86 7.70
N ARG A 101 -4.04 -18.18 7.84
CA ARG A 101 -3.11 -18.74 8.84
C ARG A 101 -1.64 -18.44 8.50
N GLU A 102 -1.25 -18.60 7.24
CA GLU A 102 0.13 -18.34 6.78
C GLU A 102 0.52 -16.86 6.87
N LEU A 103 -0.45 -15.97 6.71
CA LEU A 103 -0.30 -14.53 6.79
C LEU A 103 -0.43 -13.98 8.22
N GLY A 104 -0.73 -14.83 9.21
CA GLY A 104 -0.91 -14.41 10.60
C GLY A 104 -2.10 -13.47 10.79
N ILE A 105 -3.12 -13.55 9.92
CA ILE A 105 -4.30 -12.71 10.01
C ILE A 105 -5.17 -13.21 11.15
N TRP A 106 -5.09 -12.55 12.30
CA TRP A 106 -6.02 -12.77 13.40
C TRP A 106 -7.31 -12.03 13.11
N SER A 107 -8.40 -12.77 12.94
CA SER A 107 -9.75 -12.21 13.00
C SER A 107 -10.09 -11.87 14.45
N GLY A 108 -9.36 -10.91 15.02
CA GLY A 108 -9.67 -10.25 16.27
C GLY A 108 -10.88 -9.37 16.02
N ARG A 109 -12.02 -9.77 16.58
CA ARG A 109 -13.22 -8.95 16.70
C ARG A 109 -12.82 -7.61 17.33
N GLN A 110 -12.76 -6.52 16.56
CA GLN A 110 -12.93 -5.19 17.14
C GLN A 110 -14.40 -5.10 17.54
N ALA A 111 -14.66 -5.36 18.82
CA ALA A 111 -15.89 -5.05 19.52
C ALA A 111 -15.57 -3.96 20.54
#